data_AF-A0A946CQ17-F1
#
_entry.id   AF-A0A946CQ17-F1
#
_cell.length_a   1.000
_cell.length_b   1.000
_cell.length_c   1.000
_cell.angle_alpha   90.00
_cell.angle_beta   90.00
_cell.angle_gamma   90.00
#
_symmetry.space_group_name_H-M   'P 1'
#
loop_
_entity.id
_entity.type
_entity.pdbx_description
1 polymer ?
#
loop_
_entity_poly.entity_id
_entity_poly.type
_entity_poly.pdbx_seq_one_letter_code
_entity_poly.pdbx_strand_id
1 'polypeptide(L)'
;MRQQLVTRQTQNLTLTPELRQSLRFLGLATNELIEELKDIALENPLIDLEEVPKSGSENPETVAGEGTASLEQSTYSETAALPDYTTHKMSSSGGNEFTYDGSNSEHMAIHLNFRDHLKEQLISNNTSNEDREFCAYLIDCVDEGGFLKESFEDLQPNFPTDKDWDYRDFERCRSILKNLEPTGVGSKDLVEHLRLQVEKTESKPIIKNISHTILTQHLNLLASFNYKKLAQTLRCKFEDAEAAAKLISKLSPKPVSGEWGDPAKYVKPDLIAEKFNTKWSIRLNHEHIPKIGVNQEYANLIQHGKTGETNPLRSYLKQARNIQRSINQRHETLLIVAKEIFKVQIEFLENGPKGLIPLNLQAISEAAELHESTISRATSGKYISTPRGTFELKYFFSNAIGDMGETSSTHVKDVIRKMIRSEDPKKPLSDSKIQRLLSATGIEIARRTVAKYRENQKILPSQLRKKI
;
A
#
# COMPACT_ATOMS: atom_id res chain seq x y z
N MET A 1 -1.74 60.35 44.12
CA MET A 1 -1.93 59.40 42.99
C MET A 1 -2.68 58.19 43.52
N ARG A 2 -3.93 57.95 43.06
CA ARG A 2 -4.69 56.74 43.44
C ARG A 2 -4.23 55.59 42.55
N GLN A 3 -3.54 54.60 43.12
CA GLN A 3 -3.26 53.34 42.43
C GLN A 3 -4.55 52.51 42.44
N GLN A 4 -5.20 52.39 41.27
CA GLN A 4 -6.26 51.41 41.07
C GLN A 4 -5.62 50.06 40.73
N LEU A 5 -5.88 49.06 41.58
CA LEU A 5 -5.56 47.66 41.31
C LEU A 5 -6.53 47.17 40.23
N VAL A 6 -6.02 46.91 39.04
CA VAL A 6 -6.75 46.23 37.97
C VAL A 6 -6.54 44.73 38.14
N THR A 7 -7.55 44.03 38.66
CA THR A 7 -7.59 42.57 38.69
C THR A 7 -7.81 42.04 37.28
N ARG A 8 -6.75 41.51 36.67
CA ARG A 8 -6.80 40.87 35.35
C ARG A 8 -7.12 39.38 35.54
N GLN A 9 -8.38 39.00 35.32
CA GLN A 9 -8.81 37.61 35.40
C GLN A 9 -8.41 36.88 34.11
N THR A 10 -7.33 36.10 34.16
CA THR A 10 -6.94 35.20 33.07
C THR A 10 -7.56 33.83 33.31
N GLN A 11 -8.54 33.44 32.49
CA GLN A 11 -9.02 32.05 32.45
C GLN A 11 -7.98 31.19 31.73
N ASN A 12 -7.19 30.42 32.48
CA ASN A 12 -6.41 29.33 31.90
C ASN A 12 -7.32 28.12 31.74
N LEU A 13 -7.69 27.79 30.50
CA LEU A 13 -8.31 26.51 30.14
C LEU A 13 -7.30 25.39 30.41
N THR A 14 -7.33 24.82 31.62
CA THR A 14 -6.58 23.60 31.92
C THR A 14 -7.22 22.46 31.13
N LEU A 15 -6.49 21.95 30.14
CA LEU A 15 -6.92 20.83 29.30
C LEU A 15 -7.21 19.62 30.21
N THR A 16 -8.48 19.22 30.34
CA THR A 16 -8.83 18.05 31.14
C THR A 16 -8.21 16.79 30.53
N PRO A 17 -7.85 15.78 31.34
CA PRO A 17 -7.28 14.54 30.82
C PRO A 17 -8.21 13.86 29.80
N GLU A 18 -9.53 13.96 30.01
CA GLU A 18 -10.57 13.46 29.09
C GLU A 18 -10.49 14.18 27.72
N LEU A 19 -10.34 15.50 27.71
CA LEU A 19 -10.25 16.26 26.47
C LEU A 19 -8.93 16.01 25.74
N ARG A 20 -7.82 15.85 26.47
CA ARG A 20 -6.52 15.45 25.89
C ARG A 20 -6.60 14.08 25.21
N GLN A 21 -7.28 13.12 25.85
CA GLN A 21 -7.47 11.78 25.32
C GLN A 21 -8.32 11.81 24.05
N SER A 22 -9.43 12.55 24.02
CA SER A 22 -10.26 12.69 22.82
C SER A 22 -9.50 13.29 21.63
N LEU A 23 -8.67 14.32 21.88
CA LEU A 23 -7.84 14.95 20.85
C LEU A 23 -6.68 14.06 20.37
N ARG A 24 -6.20 13.14 21.22
CA ARG A 24 -5.22 12.12 20.84
C ARG A 24 -5.89 11.11 19.92
N PHE A 25 -7.02 10.54 20.32
CA PHE A 25 -7.78 9.58 19.51
C PHE A 25 -8.19 10.16 18.17
N LEU A 26 -8.56 11.45 18.09
CA LEU A 26 -8.89 12.10 16.82
C LEU A 26 -7.71 12.12 15.83
N GLY A 27 -6.47 12.26 16.30
CA GLY A 27 -5.29 12.35 15.44
C GLY A 27 -4.73 11.03 14.94
N LEU A 28 -5.03 9.91 15.61
CA LEU A 28 -4.47 8.60 15.28
C LEU A 28 -5.11 7.98 14.04
N ALA A 29 -4.35 7.20 13.27
CA ALA A 29 -4.89 6.34 12.22
C ALA A 29 -5.83 5.26 12.82
N THR A 30 -6.67 4.62 12.02
CA THR A 30 -7.56 3.54 12.50
C THR A 30 -6.77 2.37 13.07
N ASN A 31 -5.71 1.94 12.39
CA ASN A 31 -4.87 0.83 12.87
C ASN A 31 -4.20 1.17 14.20
N GLU A 32 -3.63 2.37 14.31
CA GLU A 32 -3.03 2.87 15.56
C GLU A 32 -4.08 2.98 16.69
N LEU A 33 -5.30 3.42 16.37
CA LEU A 33 -6.40 3.47 17.31
C LEU A 33 -6.78 2.06 17.78
N ILE A 34 -6.83 1.07 16.89
CA ILE A 34 -7.13 -0.32 17.23
C ILE A 34 -6.04 -0.90 18.15
N GLU A 35 -4.77 -0.63 17.86
CA GLU A 35 -3.65 -1.05 18.71
C GLU A 35 -3.74 -0.42 20.11
N GLU A 36 -3.94 0.90 20.20
CA GLU A 36 -4.08 1.58 21.49
C GLU A 36 -5.32 1.09 22.26
N LEU A 37 -6.41 0.76 21.56
CA LEU A 37 -7.60 0.20 22.19
C LEU A 37 -7.39 -1.21 22.72
N LYS A 38 -6.58 -2.04 22.05
CA LYS A 38 -6.18 -3.36 22.56
C LYS A 38 -5.37 -3.21 23.85
N ASP A 39 -4.43 -2.29 23.88
CA ASP A 39 -3.63 -2.01 25.09
C ASP A 39 -4.53 -1.55 26.25
N ILE A 40 -5.47 -0.64 25.98
CA ILE A 40 -6.41 -0.17 27.01
C ILE A 40 -7.39 -1.28 27.46
N ALA A 41 -7.78 -2.19 26.57
CA ALA A 41 -8.61 -3.34 26.93
C ALA A 41 -7.87 -4.34 27.84
N LEU A 42 -6.55 -4.48 27.70
CA LEU A 42 -5.73 -5.28 28.62
C LEU A 42 -5.69 -4.65 30.03
N GLU A 43 -5.72 -3.31 30.11
CA GLU A 43 -5.72 -2.59 31.39
C GLU A 43 -7.11 -2.53 32.04
N ASN A 44 -8.20 -2.51 31.24
CA ASN A 44 -9.56 -2.33 31.71
C ASN A 44 -10.46 -3.53 31.36
N PRO A 45 -10.79 -4.40 32.33
CA PRO A 45 -11.54 -5.63 32.10
C PRO A 45 -13.03 -5.40 31.78
N LEU A 46 -13.52 -4.15 31.78
CA LEU A 46 -14.91 -3.82 31.45
C LEU A 46 -15.11 -3.43 29.98
N ILE A 47 -14.03 -3.39 29.19
CA ILE A 47 -14.05 -3.05 27.77
C ILE A 47 -14.09 -4.34 26.96
N ASP A 48 -15.20 -4.56 26.26
CA ASP A 48 -15.32 -5.63 25.28
C ASP A 48 -15.08 -5.02 23.89
N LEU A 49 -14.00 -5.44 23.24
CA LEU A 49 -13.77 -5.16 21.84
C LEU A 49 -14.55 -6.18 21.02
N GLU A 50 -15.65 -5.77 20.42
CA GLU A 50 -16.34 -6.62 19.44
C GLU A 50 -15.41 -6.73 18.23
N GLU A 51 -14.86 -7.92 17.99
CA GLU A 51 -14.17 -8.19 16.74
C GLU A 51 -15.16 -7.95 15.59
N VAL A 52 -14.77 -7.08 14.66
CA VAL A 52 -15.59 -6.84 13.47
C VAL A 52 -15.76 -8.20 12.79
N PRO A 53 -16.98 -8.68 12.54
CA PRO A 53 -17.16 -9.90 11.77
C PRO A 53 -16.41 -9.73 10.45
N LYS A 54 -15.50 -10.66 10.13
CA LYS A 54 -14.87 -10.75 8.82
C LYS A 54 -15.95 -11.06 7.78
N SER A 55 -16.78 -10.09 7.40
CA SER A 55 -17.73 -10.25 6.30
C SER A 55 -16.97 -10.11 4.99
N GLY A 56 -16.60 -11.25 4.42
CA GLY A 56 -15.85 -11.32 3.17
C GLY A 56 -15.47 -12.72 2.74
N SER A 57 -16.36 -13.70 2.92
CA SER A 57 -16.32 -14.91 2.09
C SER A 57 -17.20 -14.66 0.87
N GLU A 58 -16.63 -14.00 -0.14
CA GLU A 58 -17.16 -14.09 -1.49
C GLU A 58 -16.91 -15.53 -1.96
N ASN A 59 -17.95 -16.37 -1.90
CA ASN A 59 -17.98 -17.63 -2.64
C ASN A 59 -18.11 -17.29 -4.13
N PRO A 60 -17.16 -17.68 -5.00
CA PRO A 60 -17.38 -17.67 -6.42
C PRO A 60 -17.97 -19.02 -6.78
N GLU A 61 -19.30 -19.14 -6.82
CA GLU A 61 -19.93 -20.27 -7.50
C GLU A 61 -20.85 -19.82 -8.63
N THR A 62 -20.52 -20.44 -9.76
CA THR A 62 -21.04 -20.31 -11.10
C THR A 62 -22.43 -20.90 -11.27
N VAL A 63 -23.21 -20.22 -12.10
CA VAL A 63 -24.37 -20.61 -12.92
C VAL A 63 -24.66 -22.12 -13.13
N ALA A 64 -25.92 -22.52 -12.83
CA ALA A 64 -26.82 -23.53 -13.45
C ALA A 64 -27.64 -24.20 -12.32
N GLY A 65 -28.95 -24.43 -12.32
CA GLY A 65 -30.03 -24.46 -13.32
C GLY A 65 -31.03 -25.53 -12.81
N GLU A 66 -32.34 -25.20 -12.78
CA GLU A 66 -33.49 -26.10 -12.50
C GLU A 66 -33.61 -26.61 -11.04
N GLY A 67 -34.75 -26.75 -10.37
CA GLY A 67 -36.17 -26.67 -10.69
C GLY A 67 -36.93 -27.49 -9.62
N THR A 68 -38.17 -27.10 -9.32
CA THR A 68 -39.22 -27.85 -8.58
C THR A 68 -39.38 -27.65 -7.06
N ALA A 69 -40.66 -27.64 -6.70
CA ALA A 69 -41.31 -27.21 -5.45
C ALA A 69 -41.50 -28.34 -4.42
N SER A 70 -41.87 -27.96 -3.18
CA SER A 70 -42.76 -28.61 -2.18
C SER A 70 -42.26 -28.23 -0.77
N LEU A 71 -42.89 -27.35 0.03
CA LEU A 71 -44.09 -27.50 0.89
C LEU A 71 -44.00 -28.58 1.99
N GLU A 72 -44.33 -28.12 3.20
CA GLU A 72 -44.74 -28.82 4.44
C GLU A 72 -43.61 -29.23 5.43
N GLN A 73 -43.65 -29.10 6.76
CA GLN A 73 -44.46 -28.49 7.84
C GLN A 73 -44.41 -29.49 9.02
N SER A 74 -44.21 -29.00 10.25
CA SER A 74 -44.53 -29.67 11.54
C SER A 74 -43.57 -30.82 11.96
N THR A 75 -43.25 -31.16 13.21
CA THR A 75 -43.94 -31.09 14.53
C THR A 75 -42.90 -31.44 15.64
N TYR A 76 -42.93 -30.71 16.76
CA TYR A 76 -42.60 -31.05 18.17
C TYR A 76 -41.59 -32.18 18.54
N SER A 77 -40.65 -31.89 19.45
CA SER A 77 -40.84 -32.12 20.90
C SER A 77 -39.55 -31.89 21.69
N GLU A 78 -39.73 -31.10 22.73
CA GLU A 78 -38.91 -30.77 23.87
C GLU A 78 -38.66 -31.98 24.78
N THR A 79 -37.42 -32.18 25.26
CA THR A 79 -37.12 -32.65 26.62
C THR A 79 -35.69 -32.29 27.02
N ALA A 80 -35.59 -31.54 28.11
CA ALA A 80 -34.37 -31.08 28.76
C ALA A 80 -33.64 -32.20 29.54
N ALA A 81 -32.31 -32.15 29.58
CA ALA A 81 -31.52 -32.46 30.78
C ALA A 81 -30.04 -32.03 30.60
N LEU A 82 -29.50 -31.43 31.66
CA LEU A 82 -28.18 -30.83 31.82
C LEU A 82 -27.01 -31.84 31.67
N PRO A 83 -25.79 -31.38 31.32
CA PRO A 83 -24.61 -32.21 31.22
C PRO A 83 -23.94 -32.36 32.59
N ASP A 84 -23.55 -33.58 32.95
CA ASP A 84 -22.64 -33.78 34.08
C ASP A 84 -21.48 -34.73 33.72
N TYR A 85 -20.36 -34.37 34.32
CA TYR A 85 -18.99 -34.76 34.11
C TYR A 85 -18.72 -36.23 34.45
N THR A 86 -18.07 -37.00 33.56
CA THR A 86 -17.22 -38.13 33.96
C THR A 86 -16.02 -38.30 33.04
N THR A 87 -14.89 -37.83 33.55
CA THR A 87 -13.54 -38.28 33.20
C THR A 87 -13.40 -39.79 33.28
N HIS A 88 -13.03 -40.43 32.17
CA HIS A 88 -12.31 -41.70 32.18
C HIS A 88 -11.09 -41.61 31.27
N LYS A 89 -9.90 -41.47 31.88
CA LYS A 89 -8.64 -41.90 31.29
C LYS A 89 -8.50 -43.40 31.52
N MET A 90 -8.15 -44.16 30.49
CA MET A 90 -7.02 -45.10 30.54
C MET A 90 -6.60 -45.52 29.13
N SER A 91 -5.29 -45.44 28.91
CA SER A 91 -4.54 -45.64 27.68
C SER A 91 -4.50 -47.09 27.21
N SER A 92 -4.34 -47.32 25.90
CA SER A 92 -3.38 -48.32 25.37
C SER A 92 -3.30 -48.29 23.83
N SER A 93 -2.05 -48.30 23.35
CA SER A 93 -1.57 -48.90 22.09
C SER A 93 -1.91 -48.25 20.74
N GLY A 94 -0.93 -47.52 20.23
CA GLY A 94 -0.30 -47.90 18.96
C GLY A 94 -1.16 -47.78 17.71
N GLY A 95 -1.39 -46.54 17.28
CA GLY A 95 -1.86 -46.20 15.95
C GLY A 95 -1.79 -44.68 15.86
N ASN A 96 -0.85 -44.14 15.08
CA ASN A 96 -0.71 -42.70 14.90
C ASN A 96 -1.85 -42.23 13.96
N GLU A 97 -3.07 -42.25 14.49
CA GLU A 97 -4.26 -41.70 13.86
C GLU A 97 -4.18 -40.20 14.06
N PHE A 98 -3.83 -39.48 12.98
CA PHE A 98 -3.88 -38.04 12.91
C PHE A 98 -5.32 -37.60 13.21
N THR A 99 -5.58 -37.27 14.46
CA THR A 99 -6.75 -36.51 14.88
C THR A 99 -6.66 -35.16 14.18
N TYR A 100 -7.46 -34.99 13.14
CA TYR A 100 -7.73 -33.70 12.53
C TYR A 100 -8.49 -32.85 13.56
N ASP A 101 -7.73 -32.22 14.45
CA ASP A 101 -8.21 -31.12 15.27
C ASP A 101 -8.59 -30.00 14.32
N GLY A 102 -9.90 -29.72 14.25
CA GLY A 102 -10.51 -28.62 13.52
C GLY A 102 -10.14 -27.25 14.08
N SER A 103 -8.89 -27.08 14.51
CA SER A 103 -8.17 -25.84 14.36
C SER A 103 -8.28 -25.46 12.89
N ASN A 104 -9.19 -24.51 12.64
CA ASN A 104 -9.02 -23.52 11.60
C ASN A 104 -7.59 -22.99 11.73
N SER A 105 -6.67 -23.71 11.12
CA SER A 105 -5.50 -23.16 10.50
C SER A 105 -6.12 -22.21 9.50
N GLU A 106 -6.34 -20.98 9.94
CA GLU A 106 -6.35 -19.84 9.06
C GLU A 106 -5.24 -20.17 8.09
N HIS A 107 -5.60 -20.48 6.85
CA HIS A 107 -4.64 -20.49 5.78
C HIS A 107 -4.27 -19.02 5.70
N MET A 108 -3.38 -18.57 6.60
CA MET A 108 -2.48 -17.48 6.33
C MET A 108 -1.99 -17.86 4.96
N ALA A 109 -2.39 -17.09 3.95
CA ALA A 109 -1.72 -17.15 2.68
C ALA A 109 -0.25 -16.92 3.04
N ILE A 110 0.52 -18.00 3.13
CA ILE A 110 1.97 -17.94 3.22
C ILE A 110 2.31 -17.37 1.86
N HIS A 111 2.37 -16.04 1.80
CA HIS A 111 2.76 -15.33 0.61
C HIS A 111 4.22 -15.71 0.41
N LEU A 112 4.44 -16.73 -0.42
CA LEU A 112 5.75 -17.27 -0.70
C LEU A 112 6.60 -16.12 -1.22
N ASN A 113 7.55 -15.66 -0.42
CA ASN A 113 8.49 -14.66 -0.87
C ASN A 113 9.33 -15.28 -2.00
N PHE A 114 9.86 -14.49 -2.93
CA PHE A 114 10.70 -15.05 -4.00
C PHE A 114 11.90 -15.82 -3.40
N ARG A 115 12.38 -15.36 -2.23
CA ARG A 115 13.44 -16.03 -1.47
C ARG A 115 13.02 -17.41 -0.98
N ASP A 116 11.78 -17.55 -0.50
CA ASP A 116 11.25 -18.83 -0.01
C ASP A 116 11.08 -19.81 -1.18
N HIS A 117 10.56 -19.32 -2.31
CA HIS A 117 10.48 -20.11 -3.54
C HIS A 117 11.87 -20.60 -4.01
N LEU A 118 12.90 -19.74 -3.97
CA LEU A 118 14.26 -20.14 -4.30
C LEU A 118 14.83 -21.18 -3.30
N LYS A 119 14.51 -21.04 -2.01
CA LYS A 119 14.89 -22.01 -0.97
C LYS A 119 14.20 -23.37 -1.19
N GLU A 120 12.93 -23.39 -1.57
CA GLU A 120 12.22 -24.62 -1.96
C GLU A 120 12.82 -25.28 -3.21
N GLN A 121 13.22 -24.49 -4.20
CA GLN A 121 13.93 -25.00 -5.38
C GLN A 121 15.29 -25.59 -5.05
N LEU A 122 16.03 -24.99 -4.11
CA LEU A 122 17.29 -25.55 -3.61
C LEU A 122 17.10 -26.87 -2.87
N ILE A 123 15.97 -27.06 -2.20
CA ILE A 123 15.63 -28.34 -1.55
C ILE A 123 15.37 -29.41 -2.63
N SER A 124 14.66 -29.03 -3.69
CA SER A 124 14.35 -29.92 -4.82
C SER A 124 15.57 -30.26 -5.67
N ASN A 125 16.57 -29.38 -5.70
CA ASN A 125 17.83 -29.63 -6.39
C ASN A 125 18.74 -30.55 -5.54
N ASN A 126 19.38 -31.54 -6.18
CA ASN A 126 20.21 -32.54 -5.51
C ASN A 126 21.61 -31.98 -5.15
N THR A 127 21.64 -30.84 -4.46
CA THR A 127 22.85 -30.16 -4.00
C THR A 127 23.34 -30.71 -2.67
N SER A 128 24.65 -30.62 -2.41
CA SER A 128 25.20 -30.94 -1.08
C SER A 128 24.51 -30.09 0.00
N ASN A 129 24.36 -30.63 1.22
CA ASN A 129 23.79 -29.88 2.34
C ASN A 129 24.60 -28.61 2.63
N GLU A 130 25.92 -28.67 2.45
CA GLU A 130 26.82 -27.53 2.65
C GLU A 130 26.59 -26.43 1.62
N ASP A 131 26.49 -26.80 0.35
CA ASP A 131 26.18 -25.85 -0.73
C ASP A 131 24.79 -25.23 -0.55
N ARG A 132 23.84 -25.98 0.00
CA ARG A 132 22.48 -25.51 0.25
C ARG A 132 22.44 -24.42 1.32
N GLU A 133 23.16 -24.60 2.42
CA GLU A 133 23.28 -23.58 3.48
C GLU A 133 23.89 -22.29 2.94
N PHE A 134 24.98 -22.40 2.18
CA PHE A 134 25.63 -21.24 1.59
C PHE A 134 24.77 -20.57 0.51
N CYS A 135 24.09 -21.35 -0.34
CA CYS A 135 23.14 -20.80 -1.31
C CYS A 135 21.95 -20.12 -0.63
N ALA A 136 21.45 -20.63 0.50
CA ALA A 136 20.39 -20.00 1.27
C ALA A 136 20.85 -18.64 1.84
N TYR A 137 22.08 -18.57 2.35
CA TYR A 137 22.70 -17.30 2.75
C TYR A 137 22.80 -16.32 1.56
N LEU A 138 23.29 -16.78 0.40
CA LEU A 138 23.36 -15.93 -0.80
C LEU A 138 21.98 -15.44 -1.26
N ILE A 139 20.92 -16.25 -1.15
CA ILE A 139 19.54 -15.83 -1.46
C ILE A 139 19.10 -14.68 -0.55
N ASP A 140 19.49 -14.69 0.72
CA ASP A 140 19.14 -13.64 1.67
C ASP A 140 19.91 -12.32 1.41
N CYS A 141 21.11 -12.41 0.82
CA CYS A 141 21.90 -11.26 0.35
C CYS A 141 21.42 -10.66 -0.99
N VAL A 142 20.49 -11.32 -1.69
CA VAL A 142 19.98 -10.83 -2.99
C VAL A 142 18.97 -9.69 -2.80
N ASP A 143 19.15 -8.60 -3.54
CA ASP A 143 18.23 -7.45 -3.56
C ASP A 143 16.80 -7.85 -4.01
N GLU A 144 15.79 -6.99 -3.73
CA GLU A 144 14.41 -7.14 -4.25
C GLU A 144 14.34 -7.33 -5.78
N GLY A 145 15.33 -6.82 -6.51
CA GLY A 145 15.44 -6.98 -7.96
C GLY A 145 16.02 -8.31 -8.42
N GLY A 146 16.53 -9.15 -7.51
CA GLY A 146 17.20 -10.42 -7.85
C GLY A 146 18.71 -10.31 -8.09
N PHE A 147 19.35 -9.18 -7.80
CA PHE A 147 20.79 -8.97 -8.02
C PHE A 147 21.62 -9.18 -6.74
N LEU A 148 22.82 -9.74 -6.89
CA LEU A 148 23.82 -9.84 -5.82
C LEU A 148 24.95 -8.86 -6.11
N LYS A 149 24.86 -7.65 -5.55
CA LYS A 149 25.83 -6.57 -5.80
C LYS A 149 27.12 -6.73 -5.01
N GLU A 150 27.02 -7.33 -3.83
CA GLU A 150 28.12 -7.50 -2.88
C GLU A 150 29.15 -8.48 -3.45
N SER A 151 30.43 -8.15 -3.28
CA SER A 151 31.53 -9.00 -3.72
C SER A 151 31.85 -10.06 -2.68
N PHE A 152 32.69 -11.03 -3.05
CA PHE A 152 33.15 -12.07 -2.12
C PHE A 152 33.85 -11.46 -0.89
N GLU A 153 34.68 -10.44 -1.09
CA GLU A 153 35.42 -9.75 -0.01
C GLU A 153 34.47 -9.03 0.96
N ASP A 154 33.36 -8.49 0.46
CA ASP A 154 32.36 -7.80 1.28
C ASP A 154 31.53 -8.77 2.14
N LEU A 155 31.25 -9.96 1.59
CA LEU A 155 30.46 -10.99 2.24
C LEU A 155 31.27 -11.88 3.19
N GLN A 156 32.58 -12.01 2.96
CA GLN A 156 33.49 -12.83 3.74
C GLN A 156 33.41 -12.66 5.27
N PRO A 157 33.33 -11.44 5.84
CA PRO A 157 33.26 -11.29 7.30
C PRO A 157 31.94 -11.79 7.92
N ASN A 158 30.89 -11.92 7.11
CA ASN A 158 29.56 -12.32 7.56
C ASN A 158 29.25 -13.79 7.25
N PHE A 159 30.22 -14.54 6.71
CA PHE A 159 30.03 -15.96 6.46
C PHE A 159 29.84 -16.73 7.77
N PRO A 160 29.04 -17.82 7.74
CA PRO A 160 28.90 -18.69 8.90
C PRO A 160 30.27 -19.18 9.38
N THR A 161 30.59 -18.92 10.65
CA THR A 161 31.89 -19.18 11.28
C THR A 161 32.26 -20.65 11.38
N ASP A 162 31.37 -21.56 10.99
CA ASP A 162 31.56 -23.00 11.15
C ASP A 162 32.52 -23.58 10.09
N LYS A 163 32.83 -22.85 9.01
CA LYS A 163 33.74 -23.28 7.93
C LYS A 163 34.49 -22.13 7.26
N ASP A 164 35.70 -22.46 6.77
CA ASP A 164 36.45 -21.60 5.85
C ASP A 164 35.89 -21.75 4.43
N TRP A 165 35.12 -20.76 3.99
CA TRP A 165 34.57 -20.70 2.63
C TRP A 165 35.56 -20.02 1.69
N ASP A 166 35.94 -20.73 0.62
CA ASP A 166 36.82 -20.18 -0.41
C ASP A 166 36.03 -19.47 -1.53
N TYR A 167 36.73 -18.63 -2.30
CA TYR A 167 36.18 -18.00 -3.50
C TYR A 167 35.60 -19.02 -4.51
N ARG A 168 36.17 -20.23 -4.55
CA ARG A 168 35.71 -21.32 -5.41
C ARG A 168 34.33 -21.83 -5.02
N ASP A 169 34.06 -21.95 -3.73
CA ASP A 169 32.76 -22.37 -3.23
C ASP A 169 31.71 -21.28 -3.46
N PHE A 170 32.10 -20.01 -3.31
CA PHE A 170 31.26 -18.88 -3.67
C PHE A 170 30.86 -18.89 -5.15
N GLU A 171 31.80 -19.06 -6.07
CA GLU A 171 31.49 -19.13 -7.51
C GLU A 171 30.63 -20.35 -7.86
N ARG A 172 30.87 -21.51 -7.22
CA ARG A 172 30.03 -22.71 -7.40
C ARG A 172 28.60 -22.44 -6.99
N CYS A 173 28.38 -21.97 -5.76
CA CYS A 173 27.05 -21.68 -5.22
C CYS A 173 26.33 -20.59 -6.01
N ARG A 174 27.06 -19.53 -6.41
CA ARG A 174 26.52 -18.48 -7.27
C ARG A 174 26.11 -19.01 -8.65
N SER A 175 26.83 -19.99 -9.20
CA SER A 175 26.47 -20.64 -10.47
C SER A 175 25.21 -21.50 -10.33
N ILE A 176 25.04 -22.20 -9.21
CA ILE A 176 23.80 -22.92 -8.88
C ILE A 176 22.64 -21.93 -8.80
N LEU A 177 22.81 -20.83 -8.07
CA LEU A 177 21.79 -19.81 -7.84
C LEU A 177 21.36 -19.12 -9.15
N LYS A 178 22.29 -18.84 -10.07
CA LYS A 178 21.98 -18.30 -11.41
C LYS A 178 21.14 -19.24 -12.29
N ASN A 179 21.23 -20.55 -12.03
CA ASN A 179 20.50 -21.57 -12.79
C ASN A 179 19.09 -21.84 -12.27
N LEU A 180 18.78 -21.41 -11.04
CA LEU A 180 17.42 -21.47 -10.47
C LEU A 180 16.43 -20.62 -11.29
N GLU A 181 15.14 -20.79 -11.00
CA GLU A 181 14.08 -19.99 -11.59
C GLU A 181 13.57 -18.96 -10.57
N PRO A 182 13.55 -17.65 -10.90
CA PRO A 182 13.81 -17.06 -12.22
C PRO A 182 15.30 -17.01 -12.61
N THR A 183 15.57 -17.13 -13.92
CA THR A 183 16.94 -17.29 -14.42
C THR A 183 17.80 -16.04 -14.20
N GLY A 184 19.03 -16.22 -13.73
CA GLY A 184 19.98 -15.13 -13.54
C GLY A 184 19.77 -14.33 -12.24
N VAL A 185 19.02 -14.87 -11.27
CA VAL A 185 19.08 -14.40 -9.88
C VAL A 185 20.52 -14.55 -9.36
N GLY A 186 21.01 -13.59 -8.58
CA GLY A 186 22.41 -13.53 -8.11
C GLY A 186 23.43 -13.11 -9.18
N SER A 187 22.96 -12.59 -10.31
CA SER A 187 23.82 -11.80 -11.22
C SER A 187 24.27 -10.52 -10.53
N LYS A 188 25.50 -10.08 -10.80
CA LYS A 188 26.04 -8.83 -10.26
C LYS A 188 25.44 -7.63 -10.97
N ASP A 189 25.37 -7.72 -12.29
CA ASP A 189 24.96 -6.64 -13.16
C ASP A 189 23.86 -7.07 -14.15
N LEU A 190 23.14 -6.08 -14.66
CA LEU A 190 22.15 -6.23 -15.74
C LEU A 190 22.73 -6.98 -16.95
N VAL A 191 23.98 -6.68 -17.31
CA VAL A 191 24.66 -7.27 -18.47
C VAL A 191 24.83 -8.78 -18.30
N GLU A 192 25.18 -9.22 -17.09
CA GLU A 192 25.36 -10.64 -16.77
C GLU A 192 24.02 -11.39 -16.79
N HIS A 193 22.97 -10.78 -16.22
CA HIS A 193 21.62 -11.34 -16.25
C HIS A 193 21.10 -11.51 -17.68
N LEU A 194 21.16 -10.45 -18.50
CA LEU A 194 20.71 -10.49 -19.90
C LEU A 194 21.52 -11.49 -20.72
N ARG A 195 22.82 -11.65 -20.44
CA ARG A 195 23.67 -12.63 -21.11
C ARG A 195 23.15 -14.06 -20.90
N LEU A 196 22.84 -14.42 -19.65
CA LEU A 196 22.29 -15.74 -19.31
C LEU A 196 20.94 -15.97 -19.99
N GLN A 197 20.11 -14.93 -20.09
CA GLN A 197 18.82 -15.03 -20.75
C GLN A 197 18.94 -15.22 -22.28
N VAL A 198 19.90 -14.55 -22.92
CA VAL A 198 20.22 -14.75 -24.35
C VAL A 198 20.68 -16.19 -24.61
N GLU A 199 21.47 -16.75 -23.71
CA GLU A 199 21.99 -18.12 -23.84
C GLU A 199 20.86 -19.15 -23.80
N LYS A 200 19.92 -19.00 -22.86
CA LYS A 200 18.73 -19.86 -22.72
C LYS A 200 17.68 -19.65 -23.82
N THR A 201 17.65 -18.49 -24.47
CA THR A 201 16.69 -18.21 -25.57
C THR A 201 17.05 -19.02 -26.82
N GLU A 202 16.09 -19.70 -27.44
CA GLU A 202 16.32 -20.35 -28.74
C GLU A 202 16.45 -19.31 -29.87
N SER A 203 17.64 -19.21 -30.46
CA SER A 203 17.93 -18.32 -31.58
C SER A 203 19.17 -18.80 -32.35
N LYS A 204 19.36 -18.28 -33.57
CA LYS A 204 20.53 -18.61 -34.40
C LYS A 204 21.83 -18.26 -33.65
N PRO A 205 22.88 -19.10 -33.73
CA PRO A 205 24.14 -18.87 -32.99
C PRO A 205 24.80 -17.54 -33.36
N ILE A 206 24.66 -17.12 -34.62
CA ILE A 206 25.15 -15.82 -35.12
C ILE A 206 24.49 -14.66 -34.36
N ILE A 207 23.17 -14.72 -34.16
CA ILE A 207 22.40 -13.68 -33.46
C ILE A 207 22.77 -13.65 -31.98
N LYS A 208 22.94 -14.82 -31.34
CA LYS A 208 23.40 -14.90 -29.93
C LYS A 208 24.75 -14.23 -29.74
N ASN A 209 25.72 -14.54 -30.61
CA ASN A 209 27.05 -13.93 -30.54
C ASN A 209 27.00 -12.41 -30.71
N ILE A 210 26.23 -11.92 -31.68
CA ILE A 210 26.03 -10.48 -31.89
C ILE A 210 25.39 -9.85 -30.65
N SER A 211 24.35 -10.48 -30.07
CA SER A 211 23.71 -10.01 -28.84
C SER A 211 24.69 -9.92 -27.67
N HIS A 212 25.57 -10.91 -27.48
CA HIS A 212 26.60 -10.87 -26.45
C HIS A 212 27.59 -9.72 -26.65
N THR A 213 28.03 -9.46 -27.88
CA THR A 213 28.91 -8.32 -28.18
C THR A 213 28.21 -6.98 -27.95
N ILE A 214 26.93 -6.87 -28.30
CA ILE A 214 26.13 -5.67 -28.04
C ILE A 214 26.02 -5.39 -26.53
N LEU A 215 25.71 -6.42 -25.73
CA LEU A 215 25.54 -6.29 -24.29
C LEU A 215 26.83 -5.87 -23.56
N THR A 216 27.98 -6.35 -24.03
CA THR A 216 29.29 -6.09 -23.39
C THR A 216 29.90 -4.75 -23.76
N GLN A 217 29.80 -4.31 -25.02
CA GLN A 217 30.56 -3.16 -25.52
C GLN A 217 29.70 -2.01 -26.06
N HIS A 218 28.44 -2.28 -26.44
CA HIS A 218 27.65 -1.33 -27.25
C HIS A 218 26.22 -1.12 -26.74
N LEU A 219 26.00 -1.21 -25.44
CA LEU A 219 24.67 -1.01 -24.83
C LEU A 219 24.12 0.41 -25.06
N ASN A 220 25.00 1.42 -25.08
CA ASN A 220 24.65 2.82 -25.39
C ASN A 220 24.14 3.01 -26.84
N LEU A 221 24.69 2.24 -27.78
CA LEU A 221 24.26 2.29 -29.18
C LEU A 221 22.90 1.61 -29.39
N LEU A 222 22.60 0.57 -28.59
CA LEU A 222 21.28 -0.04 -28.52
C LEU A 222 20.24 0.94 -27.94
N ALA A 223 20.58 1.63 -26.84
CA ALA A 223 19.70 2.62 -26.21
C ALA A 223 19.36 3.82 -27.12
N SER A 224 20.26 4.19 -28.04
CA SER A 224 20.04 5.25 -29.03
C SER A 224 19.38 4.78 -30.33
N PHE A 225 18.91 3.52 -30.39
CA PHE A 225 18.23 2.92 -31.55
C PHE A 225 19.03 3.00 -32.87
N ASN A 226 20.36 3.09 -32.80
CA ASN A 226 21.19 3.34 -33.98
C ASN A 226 21.71 2.03 -34.61
N TYR A 227 20.80 1.24 -35.18
CA TYR A 227 21.08 -0.08 -35.75
C TYR A 227 22.09 -0.06 -36.91
N LYS A 228 22.13 1.04 -37.68
CA LYS A 228 23.09 1.20 -38.79
C LYS A 228 24.53 1.30 -38.28
N LYS A 229 24.76 2.08 -37.22
CA LYS A 229 26.09 2.18 -36.61
C LYS A 229 26.47 0.87 -35.94
N LEU A 230 25.54 0.20 -35.26
CA LEU A 230 25.77 -1.13 -34.67
C LEU A 230 26.23 -2.15 -35.73
N ALA A 231 25.53 -2.25 -36.86
CA ALA A 231 25.90 -3.15 -37.95
C ALA A 231 27.29 -2.86 -38.52
N GLN A 232 27.66 -1.57 -38.64
CA GLN A 232 28.99 -1.16 -39.10
C GLN A 232 30.09 -1.50 -38.11
N THR A 233 29.88 -1.24 -36.81
CA THR A 233 30.87 -1.51 -35.76
C THR A 233 31.08 -3.00 -35.57
N LEU A 234 30.01 -3.80 -35.62
CA LEU A 234 30.03 -5.25 -35.45
C LEU A 234 30.36 -6.01 -36.74
N ARG A 235 30.49 -5.29 -37.87
CA ARG A 235 30.73 -5.85 -39.21
C ARG A 235 29.76 -6.98 -39.58
N CYS A 236 28.48 -6.81 -39.25
CA CYS A 236 27.42 -7.78 -39.53
C CYS A 236 26.37 -7.21 -40.48
N LYS A 237 25.50 -8.07 -41.01
CA LYS A 237 24.38 -7.62 -41.84
C LYS A 237 23.40 -6.82 -40.98
N PHE A 238 22.78 -5.81 -41.59
CA PHE A 238 21.80 -4.95 -40.93
C PHE A 238 20.64 -5.77 -40.31
N GLU A 239 20.16 -6.78 -41.05
CA GLU A 239 19.09 -7.68 -40.59
C GLU A 239 19.45 -8.46 -39.32
N ASP A 240 20.70 -8.94 -39.24
CA ASP A 240 21.18 -9.69 -38.07
C ASP A 240 21.34 -8.79 -36.84
N ALA A 241 21.82 -7.55 -37.04
CA ALA A 241 21.91 -6.55 -35.98
C ALA A 241 20.53 -6.13 -35.44
N GLU A 242 19.55 -5.96 -36.34
CA GLU A 242 18.18 -5.64 -35.96
C GLU A 242 17.52 -6.81 -35.22
N ALA A 243 17.72 -8.04 -35.69
CA ALA A 243 17.21 -9.24 -35.03
C ALA A 243 17.80 -9.42 -33.62
N ALA A 244 19.11 -9.17 -33.45
CA ALA A 244 19.77 -9.20 -32.15
C ALA A 244 19.21 -8.13 -31.19
N ALA A 245 19.01 -6.90 -31.68
CA ALA A 245 18.45 -5.83 -30.86
C ALA A 245 16.99 -6.09 -30.47
N LYS A 246 16.18 -6.64 -31.38
CA LYS A 246 14.81 -7.07 -31.09
C LYS A 246 14.78 -8.17 -30.04
N LEU A 247 15.69 -9.14 -30.13
CA LEU A 247 15.83 -10.19 -29.12
C LEU A 247 16.10 -9.57 -27.74
N ILE A 248 17.11 -8.71 -27.62
CA ILE A 248 17.45 -8.04 -26.36
C ILE A 248 16.27 -7.24 -25.81
N SER A 249 15.52 -6.53 -26.66
CA SER A 249 14.37 -5.72 -26.23
C SER A 249 13.20 -6.52 -25.68
N LYS A 250 13.10 -7.82 -26.01
CA LYS A 250 12.05 -8.72 -25.51
C LYS A 250 12.41 -9.33 -24.15
N LEU A 251 13.68 -9.25 -23.74
CA LEU A 251 14.17 -9.82 -22.48
C LEU A 251 13.67 -9.02 -21.27
N SER A 252 13.60 -9.69 -20.13
CA SER A 252 13.22 -9.09 -18.85
C SER A 252 14.41 -8.31 -18.28
N PRO A 253 14.26 -7.05 -17.86
CA PRO A 253 15.36 -6.26 -17.32
C PRO A 253 15.73 -6.60 -15.87
N LYS A 254 14.86 -7.34 -15.16
CA LYS A 254 15.08 -7.76 -13.77
C LYS A 254 14.79 -9.26 -13.65
N PRO A 255 15.63 -10.02 -12.92
CA PRO A 255 15.36 -11.42 -12.62
C PRO A 255 14.04 -11.61 -11.87
N VAL A 256 13.79 -10.80 -10.85
CA VAL A 256 12.55 -10.83 -10.06
C VAL A 256 11.65 -9.69 -10.53
N SER A 257 10.48 -10.00 -11.11
CA SER A 257 9.51 -9.01 -11.56
C SER A 257 8.08 -9.53 -11.50
N GLY A 258 7.15 -8.68 -11.08
CA GLY A 258 5.70 -8.84 -11.31
C GLY A 258 4.98 -9.80 -10.37
N GLU A 259 5.56 -10.96 -10.06
CA GLU A 259 4.86 -12.03 -9.33
C GLU A 259 5.16 -12.04 -7.83
N TRP A 260 6.32 -11.51 -7.43
CA TRP A 260 6.78 -11.47 -6.04
C TRP A 260 6.82 -10.06 -5.44
N GLY A 261 6.04 -9.14 -6.02
CA GLY A 261 5.88 -7.82 -5.41
C GLY A 261 5.17 -7.97 -4.06
N ASP A 262 5.59 -7.18 -3.06
CA ASP A 262 4.81 -6.97 -1.85
C ASP A 262 3.34 -6.77 -2.26
N PRO A 263 2.38 -7.50 -1.66
CA PRO A 263 0.98 -7.30 -1.97
C PRO A 263 0.70 -5.82 -1.85
N ALA A 264 0.08 -5.25 -2.88
CA ALA A 264 -0.28 -3.83 -2.88
C ALA A 264 -0.93 -3.53 -1.54
N LYS A 265 -0.29 -2.68 -0.72
CA LYS A 265 -0.78 -2.35 0.61
C LYS A 265 -2.14 -1.67 0.43
N TYR A 266 -3.21 -2.44 0.53
CA TYR A 266 -4.56 -1.95 0.37
C TYR A 266 -4.87 -1.05 1.57
N VAL A 267 -4.97 0.25 1.31
CA VAL A 267 -5.42 1.20 2.33
C VAL A 267 -6.93 1.04 2.47
N LYS A 268 -7.34 0.50 3.63
CA LYS A 268 -8.77 0.40 3.98
C LYS A 268 -9.30 1.81 4.29
N PRO A 269 -10.36 2.25 3.60
CA PRO A 269 -10.90 3.60 3.79
C PRO A 269 -11.78 3.69 5.04
N ASP A 270 -11.69 4.82 5.76
CA ASP A 270 -12.54 5.18 6.91
C ASP A 270 -13.94 5.64 6.48
N LEU A 271 -14.00 6.29 5.31
CA LEU A 271 -15.21 6.92 4.77
C LEU A 271 -15.48 6.39 3.37
N ILE A 272 -16.75 6.38 2.97
CA ILE A 272 -17.18 5.96 1.64
C ILE A 272 -18.08 7.07 1.07
N ALA A 273 -17.72 7.57 -0.11
CA ALA A 273 -18.52 8.50 -0.89
C ALA A 273 -19.34 7.73 -1.94
N GLU A 274 -20.66 7.78 -1.81
CA GLU A 274 -21.60 7.10 -2.71
C GLU A 274 -22.61 8.08 -3.30
N LYS A 275 -23.09 7.79 -4.50
CA LYS A 275 -24.10 8.59 -5.20
C LYS A 275 -25.45 7.87 -5.11
N PHE A 276 -26.39 8.44 -4.35
CA PHE A 276 -27.78 7.95 -4.26
C PHE A 276 -28.73 8.95 -4.92
N ASN A 277 -29.54 8.49 -5.87
CA ASN A 277 -30.60 9.29 -6.52
C ASN A 277 -30.13 10.69 -6.92
N THR A 278 -28.97 10.78 -7.60
CA THR A 278 -28.28 12.00 -8.04
C THR A 278 -27.57 12.85 -6.98
N LYS A 279 -27.74 12.56 -5.68
CA LYS A 279 -27.05 13.26 -4.59
C LYS A 279 -25.86 12.44 -4.06
N TRP A 280 -24.76 13.13 -3.77
CA TRP A 280 -23.62 12.52 -3.10
C TRP A 280 -23.89 12.44 -1.60
N SER A 281 -23.64 11.26 -1.02
CA SER A 281 -23.70 11.03 0.42
C SER A 281 -22.40 10.40 0.89
N ILE A 282 -21.96 10.81 2.08
CA ILE A 282 -20.77 10.28 2.71
C ILE A 282 -21.22 9.48 3.92
N ARG A 283 -20.76 8.23 4.00
CA ARG A 283 -20.98 7.34 5.13
C ARG A 283 -19.66 6.87 5.72
N LEU A 284 -19.69 6.49 7.00
CA LEU A 284 -18.56 5.86 7.67
C LEU A 284 -18.47 4.39 7.24
N ASN A 285 -17.26 3.87 7.14
CA ASN A 285 -17.02 2.46 6.89
C ASN A 285 -17.07 1.66 8.20
N HIS A 286 -18.24 1.13 8.53
CA HIS A 286 -18.46 0.38 9.77
C HIS A 286 -17.69 -0.95 9.86
N GLU A 287 -17.13 -1.44 8.73
CA GLU A 287 -16.30 -2.66 8.72
C GLU A 287 -14.90 -2.46 9.31
N HIS A 288 -14.43 -1.21 9.41
CA HIS A 288 -13.07 -0.93 9.89
C HIS A 288 -13.06 -0.14 11.20
N ILE A 289 -14.23 0.24 11.69
CA ILE A 289 -14.40 1.00 12.92
C ILE A 289 -14.48 0.01 14.09
N PRO A 290 -13.60 0.11 15.11
CA PRO A 290 -13.69 -0.71 16.29
C PRO A 290 -14.99 -0.41 17.03
N LYS A 291 -15.81 -1.45 17.25
CA LYS A 291 -16.99 -1.36 18.10
C LYS A 291 -16.55 -1.65 19.52
N ILE A 292 -16.75 -0.67 20.39
CA ILE A 292 -16.49 -0.83 21.82
C ILE A 292 -17.82 -1.07 22.52
N GLY A 293 -17.97 -2.28 23.04
CA GLY A 293 -18.97 -2.63 24.02
C GLY A 293 -18.47 -2.32 25.43
N VAL A 294 -19.37 -1.84 26.28
CA VAL A 294 -19.17 -1.90 27.73
C VAL A 294 -20.05 -3.04 28.22
N ASN A 295 -19.48 -4.01 28.92
CA ASN A 295 -20.25 -5.13 29.44
C ASN A 295 -21.34 -4.62 30.39
N GLN A 296 -22.60 -4.72 29.95
CA GLN A 296 -23.75 -4.14 30.64
C GLN A 296 -24.07 -4.87 31.93
N GLU A 297 -23.78 -6.18 32.00
CA GLU A 297 -24.03 -7.00 33.19
C GLU A 297 -23.16 -6.54 34.36
N TYR A 298 -21.86 -6.36 34.12
CA TYR A 298 -20.95 -5.81 35.13
C TYR A 298 -21.29 -4.35 35.46
N ALA A 299 -21.67 -3.55 34.46
CA ALA A 299 -22.05 -2.15 34.70
C ALA A 299 -23.26 -2.02 35.64
N ASN A 300 -24.26 -2.89 35.48
CA ASN A 300 -25.46 -2.93 36.33
C ASN A 300 -25.11 -3.43 37.75
N LEU A 301 -24.23 -4.44 37.87
CA LEU A 301 -23.76 -4.93 39.17
C LEU A 301 -23.03 -3.85 39.98
N ILE A 302 -22.20 -3.04 39.31
CA ILE A 302 -21.44 -1.93 39.91
C ILE A 302 -22.36 -0.76 40.32
N GLN A 303 -23.46 -0.54 39.59
CA GLN A 303 -24.46 0.48 39.92
C GLN A 303 -25.30 0.10 41.14
N HIS A 304 -25.60 -1.19 41.33
CA HIS A 304 -26.41 -1.68 42.45
C HIS A 304 -25.60 -2.15 43.68
N GLY A 305 -24.27 -2.26 43.59
CA GLY A 305 -23.39 -2.61 44.71
C GLY A 305 -23.27 -1.50 45.77
N LYS A 306 -23.39 -1.87 47.06
CA LYS A 306 -23.21 -0.96 48.21
C LYS A 306 -21.79 -0.39 48.26
N THR A 307 -21.71 0.87 48.67
CA THR A 307 -20.60 1.85 48.60
C THR A 307 -19.28 1.52 49.31
N GLY A 308 -19.04 0.29 49.77
CA GLY A 308 -17.87 -0.06 50.58
C GLY A 308 -16.62 -0.49 49.81
N GLU A 309 -16.76 -1.30 48.75
CA GLU A 309 -15.62 -2.05 48.18
C GLU A 309 -15.41 -1.89 46.66
N THR A 310 -16.26 -1.12 45.95
CA THR A 310 -16.23 -1.03 44.47
C THR A 310 -15.66 0.30 43.93
N ASN A 311 -14.64 0.88 44.56
CA ASN A 311 -14.01 2.11 44.05
C ASN A 311 -13.25 1.93 42.72
N PRO A 312 -12.44 0.87 42.51
CA PRO A 312 -11.66 0.73 41.26
C PRO A 312 -12.53 0.38 40.04
N LEU A 313 -13.54 -0.47 40.23
CA LEU A 313 -14.48 -0.86 39.16
C LEU A 313 -15.31 0.34 38.65
N ARG A 314 -15.67 1.27 39.54
CA ARG A 314 -16.37 2.51 39.14
C ARG A 314 -15.47 3.44 38.33
N SER A 315 -14.17 3.54 38.65
CA SER A 315 -13.24 4.31 37.84
C SER A 315 -13.02 3.67 36.46
N TYR A 316 -12.90 2.34 36.39
CA TYR A 316 -12.79 1.61 35.11
C TYR A 316 -14.03 1.77 34.25
N LEU A 317 -15.22 1.74 34.85
CA LEU A 317 -16.48 1.96 34.14
C LEU A 317 -16.58 3.41 33.62
N LYS A 318 -16.16 4.40 34.43
CA LYS A 318 -16.10 5.80 33.99
C LYS A 318 -15.11 5.97 32.83
N GLN A 319 -13.94 5.34 32.92
CA GLN A 319 -12.92 5.36 31.88
C GLN A 319 -13.44 4.73 30.58
N ALA A 320 -14.07 3.55 30.67
CA ALA A 320 -14.67 2.87 29.51
C ALA A 320 -15.74 3.73 28.82
N ARG A 321 -16.64 4.35 29.59
CA ARG A 321 -17.66 5.28 29.05
C ARG A 321 -17.03 6.53 28.41
N ASN A 322 -15.96 7.05 28.98
CA ASN A 322 -15.25 8.20 28.41
C ASN A 322 -14.54 7.85 27.09
N ILE A 323 -13.95 6.65 27.00
CA ILE A 323 -13.35 6.13 25.77
C ILE A 323 -14.43 5.97 24.68
N GLN A 324 -15.53 5.31 25.01
CA GLN A 324 -16.66 5.13 24.10
C GLN A 324 -17.19 6.48 23.58
N ARG A 325 -17.37 7.46 24.47
CA ARG A 325 -17.78 8.82 24.09
C ARG A 325 -16.75 9.49 23.17
N SER A 326 -15.46 9.36 23.48
CA SER A 326 -14.38 9.96 22.69
C SER A 326 -14.31 9.39 21.27
N ILE A 327 -14.56 8.09 21.11
CA ILE A 327 -14.61 7.41 19.80
C ILE A 327 -15.83 7.84 19.00
N ASN A 328 -17.01 7.87 19.64
CA ASN A 328 -18.23 8.36 18.98
C ASN A 328 -18.06 9.82 18.52
N GLN A 329 -17.48 10.66 19.38
CA GLN A 329 -17.17 12.05 19.03
C GLN A 329 -16.17 12.15 17.87
N ARG A 330 -15.15 11.27 17.83
CA ARG A 330 -14.23 11.18 16.69
C ARG A 330 -14.98 10.85 15.39
N HIS A 331 -15.88 9.86 15.41
CA HIS A 331 -16.65 9.47 14.23
C HIS A 331 -17.58 10.57 13.75
N GLU A 332 -18.29 11.23 14.67
CA GLU A 332 -19.14 12.38 14.36
C GLU A 332 -18.33 13.53 13.77
N THR A 333 -17.20 13.88 14.40
CA THR A 333 -16.32 14.95 13.91
C THR A 333 -15.77 14.64 12.52
N LEU A 334 -15.31 13.41 12.29
CA LEU A 334 -14.79 12.96 11.00
C LEU A 334 -15.87 13.06 9.91
N LEU A 335 -17.10 12.64 10.22
CA LEU A 335 -18.22 12.68 9.29
C LEU A 335 -18.70 14.11 9.01
N ILE A 336 -18.71 14.99 10.00
CA ILE A 336 -19.03 16.43 9.81
C ILE A 336 -17.98 17.08 8.91
N VAL A 337 -16.69 16.93 9.24
CA VAL A 337 -15.58 17.49 8.46
C VAL A 337 -15.59 16.95 7.02
N ALA A 338 -15.80 15.64 6.84
CA ALA A 338 -15.90 15.05 5.50
C ALA A 338 -17.08 15.62 4.71
N LYS A 339 -18.26 15.77 5.33
CA LYS A 339 -19.43 16.37 4.67
C LYS A 339 -19.14 17.80 4.21
N GLU A 340 -18.49 18.62 5.03
CA GLU A 340 -18.13 19.99 4.64
C GLU A 340 -17.08 20.02 3.51
N ILE A 341 -16.06 19.15 3.55
CA ILE A 341 -15.08 19.02 2.46
C ILE A 341 -15.78 18.73 1.13
N PHE A 342 -16.63 17.70 1.10
CA PHE A 342 -17.22 17.21 -0.14
C PHE A 342 -18.44 17.99 -0.61
N LYS A 343 -19.02 18.87 0.21
CA LYS A 343 -19.93 19.92 -0.27
C LYS A 343 -19.22 20.88 -1.22
N VAL A 344 -17.94 21.20 -0.96
CA VAL A 344 -17.13 22.02 -1.85
C VAL A 344 -16.57 21.16 -3.01
N GLN A 345 -16.13 19.93 -2.72
CA GLN A 345 -15.47 19.06 -3.69
C GLN A 345 -16.44 18.20 -4.55
N ILE A 346 -17.67 18.69 -4.82
CA ILE A 346 -18.63 17.94 -5.66
C ILE A 346 -18.06 17.74 -7.07
N GLU A 347 -17.42 18.77 -7.63
CA GLU A 347 -16.85 18.70 -8.99
C GLU A 347 -15.70 17.68 -9.09
N PHE A 348 -14.97 17.44 -8.01
CA PHE A 348 -13.96 16.39 -7.93
C PHE A 348 -14.60 14.99 -7.97
N LEU A 349 -15.71 14.77 -7.26
CA LEU A 349 -16.40 13.47 -7.27
C LEU A 349 -16.93 13.10 -8.67
N GLU A 350 -17.31 14.10 -9.47
CA GLU A 350 -17.83 13.89 -10.83
C GLU A 350 -16.71 13.81 -11.88
N ASN A 351 -15.82 14.81 -11.92
CA ASN A 351 -14.81 14.97 -12.97
C ASN A 351 -13.42 14.42 -12.58
N GLY A 352 -13.27 13.91 -11.35
CA GLY A 352 -12.01 13.42 -10.80
C GLY A 352 -11.01 14.55 -10.49
N PRO A 353 -9.68 14.28 -10.55
CA PRO A 353 -8.64 15.26 -10.22
C PRO A 353 -8.69 16.56 -11.04
N LYS A 354 -9.39 16.58 -12.17
CA LYS A 354 -9.57 17.79 -12.98
C LYS A 354 -10.51 18.81 -12.35
N GLY A 355 -11.47 18.35 -11.54
CA GLY A 355 -12.47 19.17 -10.85
C GLY A 355 -12.09 19.46 -9.39
N LEU A 356 -10.81 19.35 -9.02
CA LEU A 356 -10.36 19.65 -7.67
C LEU A 356 -10.41 21.16 -7.44
N ILE A 357 -11.20 21.58 -6.47
CA ILE A 357 -11.32 22.99 -6.08
C ILE A 357 -10.33 23.25 -4.94
N PRO A 358 -9.50 24.30 -4.98
CA PRO A 358 -8.59 24.58 -3.88
C PRO A 358 -9.38 24.94 -2.60
N LEU A 359 -9.06 24.26 -1.50
CA LEU A 359 -9.79 24.39 -0.22
C LEU A 359 -8.81 24.65 0.92
N ASN A 360 -9.09 25.70 1.71
CA ASN A 360 -8.31 26.06 2.88
C ASN A 360 -8.95 25.48 4.17
N LEU A 361 -8.13 25.14 5.16
CA LEU A 361 -8.59 24.66 6.47
C LEU A 361 -9.49 25.68 7.16
N GLN A 362 -9.20 26.98 7.05
CA GLN A 362 -10.01 28.04 7.64
C GLN A 362 -11.46 28.03 7.13
N ALA A 363 -11.66 27.81 5.83
CA ALA A 363 -13.01 27.79 5.24
C ALA A 363 -13.87 26.66 5.83
N ILE A 364 -13.26 25.51 6.12
CA ILE A 364 -13.96 24.38 6.76
C ILE A 364 -14.09 24.61 8.27
N SER A 365 -13.12 25.27 8.89
CA SER A 365 -13.16 25.66 10.30
C SER A 365 -14.39 26.52 10.61
N GLU A 366 -14.68 27.50 9.75
CA GLU A 366 -15.84 28.36 9.86
C GLU A 366 -17.15 27.59 9.57
N ALA A 367 -17.18 26.73 8.55
CA ALA A 367 -18.38 25.97 8.18
C ALA A 367 -18.75 24.85 9.18
N ALA A 368 -17.75 24.21 9.80
CA ALA A 368 -17.94 23.11 10.73
C ALA A 368 -17.99 23.55 12.20
N GLU A 369 -17.78 24.84 12.49
CA GLU A 369 -17.66 25.39 13.86
C GLU A 369 -16.59 24.68 14.72
N LEU A 370 -15.51 24.23 14.07
CA LEU A 370 -14.40 23.50 14.69
C LEU A 370 -13.10 24.27 14.53
N HIS A 371 -12.21 24.20 15.51
CA HIS A 371 -10.89 24.81 15.41
C HIS A 371 -10.05 24.14 14.28
N GLU A 372 -9.22 24.92 13.60
CA GLU A 372 -8.34 24.46 12.52
C GLU A 372 -7.49 23.24 12.93
N SER A 373 -6.93 23.28 14.14
CA SER A 373 -6.14 22.16 14.69
C SER A 373 -6.95 20.87 14.86
N THR A 374 -8.26 20.97 15.11
CA THR A 374 -9.17 19.82 15.22
C THR A 374 -9.40 19.21 13.84
N ILE A 375 -9.58 20.03 12.81
CA ILE A 375 -9.75 19.58 11.42
C ILE A 375 -8.48 18.92 10.91
N SER A 376 -7.32 19.56 11.09
CA SER A 376 -6.04 19.00 10.66
C SER A 376 -5.76 17.63 11.30
N ARG A 377 -6.16 17.43 12.57
CA ARG A 377 -6.06 16.13 13.25
C ARG A 377 -7.06 15.13 12.68
N ALA A 378 -8.31 15.55 12.50
CA ALA A 378 -9.38 14.70 11.97
C ALA A 378 -9.08 14.20 10.54
N THR A 379 -8.34 14.96 9.73
CA THR A 379 -8.09 14.62 8.31
C THR A 379 -6.80 13.85 8.08
N SER A 380 -5.85 13.89 9.02
CA SER A 380 -4.53 13.27 8.87
C SER A 380 -4.62 11.75 9.02
N GLY A 381 -4.07 11.01 8.06
CA GLY A 381 -4.10 9.55 8.07
C GLY A 381 -5.53 8.99 8.10
N LYS A 382 -6.47 9.69 7.43
CA LYS A 382 -7.84 9.22 7.17
C LYS A 382 -8.09 9.19 5.69
N TYR A 383 -8.73 8.13 5.25
CA TYR A 383 -8.94 7.86 3.84
C TYR A 383 -10.42 7.77 3.52
N ILE A 384 -10.77 8.26 2.34
CA ILE A 384 -12.12 8.15 1.77
C ILE A 384 -12.06 7.36 0.47
N SER A 385 -12.94 6.37 0.37
CA SER A 385 -13.23 5.66 -0.87
C SER A 385 -14.12 6.53 -1.74
N THR A 386 -13.65 6.81 -2.95
CA THR A 386 -14.44 7.45 -4.00
C THR A 386 -14.57 6.49 -5.18
N PRO A 387 -15.54 6.68 -6.10
CA PRO A 387 -15.66 5.83 -7.29
C PRO A 387 -14.42 5.82 -8.20
N ARG A 388 -13.44 6.70 -7.97
CA ARG A 388 -12.20 6.81 -8.74
C ARG A 388 -10.96 6.36 -7.96
N GLY A 389 -11.13 5.82 -6.75
CA GLY A 389 -10.06 5.34 -5.89
C GLY A 389 -10.12 5.90 -4.46
N THR A 390 -9.16 5.45 -3.65
CA THR A 390 -9.02 5.85 -2.24
C THR A 390 -8.07 7.04 -2.11
N PHE A 391 -8.52 8.10 -1.44
CA PHE A 391 -7.73 9.33 -1.24
C PHE A 391 -7.64 9.68 0.24
N GLU A 392 -6.50 10.21 0.68
CA GLU A 392 -6.38 10.79 2.01
C GLU A 392 -7.19 12.09 2.08
N LEU A 393 -7.91 12.35 3.18
CA LEU A 393 -8.68 13.60 3.32
C LEU A 393 -7.78 14.85 3.24
N LYS A 394 -6.53 14.74 3.69
CA LYS A 394 -5.52 15.81 3.60
C LYS A 394 -5.26 16.26 2.16
N TYR A 395 -5.43 15.38 1.17
CA TYR A 395 -5.23 15.68 -0.25
C TYR A 395 -6.11 16.84 -0.76
N PHE A 396 -7.30 17.00 -0.18
CA PHE A 396 -8.24 18.04 -0.58
C PHE A 396 -7.89 19.43 -0.04
N PHE A 397 -7.01 19.51 0.95
CA PHE A 397 -6.52 20.76 1.49
C PHE A 397 -5.28 21.18 0.71
N SER A 398 -5.48 22.00 -0.31
CA SER A 398 -4.39 22.71 -0.95
C SER A 398 -4.14 23.98 -0.18
N ASN A 399 -2.92 24.21 0.30
CA ASN A 399 -2.54 25.50 0.87
C ASN A 399 -2.77 26.59 -0.19
N ALA A 400 -3.88 27.30 -0.05
CA ALA A 400 -4.09 28.56 -0.72
C ALA A 400 -3.28 29.59 0.05
N ILE A 401 -2.30 30.19 -0.64
CA ILE A 401 -1.47 31.35 -0.27
C ILE A 401 -0.07 31.00 0.20
N GLY A 402 0.83 31.01 -0.78
CA GLY A 402 2.28 30.94 -0.61
C GLY A 402 2.97 30.54 -1.91
N ASP A 403 2.81 31.36 -2.96
CA ASP A 403 3.34 31.17 -4.32
C ASP A 403 2.43 30.35 -5.27
N MET A 404 2.19 30.92 -6.46
CA MET A 404 1.40 30.35 -7.56
C MET A 404 2.10 29.10 -8.14
N GLY A 405 2.19 28.03 -7.37
CA GLY A 405 3.30 27.10 -7.54
C GLY A 405 2.98 25.62 -7.63
N GLU A 406 1.95 25.09 -6.94
CA GLU A 406 1.88 23.63 -6.73
C GLU A 406 0.55 22.94 -7.09
N THR A 407 -0.63 23.42 -6.69
CA THR A 407 -1.92 22.82 -7.13
C THR A 407 -2.33 23.23 -8.53
N SER A 408 -2.17 24.51 -8.89
CA SER A 408 -2.18 24.91 -10.29
C SER A 408 -1.12 24.15 -11.07
N SER A 409 0.01 23.80 -10.46
CA SER A 409 1.07 23.09 -11.15
C SER A 409 0.67 21.69 -11.58
N THR A 410 -0.06 20.90 -10.77
CA THR A 410 -0.48 19.55 -11.17
C THR A 410 -1.51 19.62 -12.27
N HIS A 411 -2.51 20.50 -12.16
CA HIS A 411 -3.51 20.72 -13.20
C HIS A 411 -2.88 21.23 -14.50
N VAL A 412 -2.02 22.24 -14.42
CA VAL A 412 -1.28 22.80 -15.57
C VAL A 412 -0.35 21.76 -16.18
N LYS A 413 0.38 20.98 -15.37
CA LYS A 413 1.23 19.87 -15.82
C LYS A 413 0.39 18.85 -16.59
N ASP A 414 -0.80 18.52 -16.12
CA ASP A 414 -1.69 17.58 -16.79
C ASP A 414 -2.28 18.14 -18.09
N VAL A 415 -2.61 19.43 -18.13
CA VAL A 415 -3.09 20.12 -19.34
C VAL A 415 -1.98 20.20 -20.39
N ILE A 416 -0.75 20.56 -19.98
CA ILE A 416 0.45 20.53 -20.84
C ILE A 416 0.67 19.11 -21.38
N ARG A 417 0.57 18.07 -20.52
CA ARG A 417 0.72 16.67 -20.94
C ARG A 417 -0.33 16.27 -21.98
N LYS A 418 -1.60 16.68 -21.79
CA LYS A 418 -2.67 16.40 -22.77
C LYS A 418 -2.41 17.09 -24.10
N MET A 419 -2.07 18.37 -24.09
CA MET A 419 -1.76 19.13 -25.31
C MET A 419 -0.59 18.52 -26.10
N ILE A 420 0.44 18.04 -25.40
CA ILE A 420 1.58 17.36 -26.01
C ILE A 420 1.19 15.97 -26.54
N ARG A 421 0.32 15.23 -25.85
CA ARG A 421 -0.17 13.93 -26.34
C ARG A 421 -1.04 14.06 -27.59
N SER A 422 -1.81 15.14 -27.69
CA SER A 422 -2.65 15.45 -28.85
C SER A 422 -1.91 16.22 -29.95
N GLU A 423 -0.57 16.36 -29.88
CA GLU A 423 0.19 17.11 -30.87
C GLU A 423 0.49 16.30 -32.13
N ASP A 424 0.57 16.98 -33.27
CA ASP A 424 1.02 16.35 -34.52
C ASP A 424 2.52 16.01 -34.43
N PRO A 425 2.94 14.74 -34.58
CA PRO A 425 4.33 14.32 -34.42
C PRO A 425 5.28 14.92 -35.48
N LYS A 426 4.73 15.37 -36.63
CA LYS A 426 5.48 16.06 -37.69
C LYS A 426 5.76 17.53 -37.36
N LYS A 427 4.94 18.16 -36.51
CA LYS A 427 5.04 19.58 -36.13
C LYS A 427 4.77 19.75 -34.64
N PRO A 428 5.69 19.30 -33.77
CA PRO A 428 5.51 19.38 -32.33
C PRO A 428 5.32 20.83 -31.88
N LEU A 429 4.50 21.02 -30.84
CA LEU A 429 4.20 22.33 -30.29
C LEU A 429 5.44 22.89 -29.58
N SER A 430 5.79 24.15 -29.87
CA SER A 430 6.85 24.85 -29.15
C SER A 430 6.36 25.34 -27.80
N ASP A 431 7.27 25.47 -26.83
CA ASP A 431 6.93 25.95 -25.48
C ASP A 431 6.26 27.34 -25.51
N SER A 432 6.61 28.20 -26.48
CA SER A 432 5.94 29.49 -26.71
C SER A 432 4.51 29.34 -27.24
N LYS A 433 4.23 28.31 -28.04
CA LYS A 433 2.88 28.05 -28.56
C LYS A 433 1.98 27.45 -27.47
N ILE A 434 2.53 26.57 -26.64
CA ILE A 434 1.84 26.03 -25.46
C ILE A 434 1.48 27.16 -24.48
N GLN A 435 2.42 28.08 -24.23
CA GLN A 435 2.16 29.27 -23.40
C GLN A 435 0.98 30.11 -23.91
N ARG A 436 0.92 30.38 -25.22
CA ARG A 436 -0.20 31.13 -25.83
C ARG A 436 -1.55 30.41 -25.74
N LEU A 437 -1.55 29.09 -25.90
CA LEU A 437 -2.78 28.30 -25.77
C LEU A 437 -3.28 28.28 -24.32
N LEU A 438 -2.36 28.19 -23.35
CA LEU A 438 -2.70 28.27 -21.93
C LEU A 438 -3.26 29.65 -21.55
N SER A 439 -2.67 30.74 -22.05
CA SER A 439 -3.21 32.09 -21.82
C SER A 439 -4.60 32.26 -22.41
N ALA A 440 -4.88 31.64 -23.57
CA ALA A 440 -6.22 31.68 -24.17
C ALA A 440 -7.27 30.92 -23.35
N THR A 441 -6.87 29.92 -22.57
CA THR A 441 -7.73 29.19 -21.62
C THR A 441 -7.84 29.86 -20.24
N GLY A 442 -7.28 31.06 -20.06
CA GLY A 442 -7.32 31.80 -18.80
C GLY A 442 -6.18 31.47 -17.82
N ILE A 443 -5.16 30.73 -18.25
CA ILE A 443 -4.01 30.34 -17.43
C ILE A 443 -2.79 31.17 -17.83
N GLU A 444 -2.46 32.19 -17.04
CA GLU A 444 -1.29 33.06 -17.29
C GLU A 444 0.00 32.44 -16.74
N ILE A 445 0.87 31.96 -17.63
CA ILE A 445 2.14 31.34 -17.26
C ILE A 445 3.27 31.85 -18.18
N ALA A 446 4.46 32.05 -17.62
CA ALA A 446 5.65 32.40 -18.38
C ALA A 446 6.20 31.20 -19.17
N ARG A 447 6.78 31.46 -20.35
CA ARG A 447 7.42 30.44 -21.20
C ARG A 447 8.43 29.55 -20.44
N ARG A 448 9.23 30.14 -19.55
CA ARG A 448 10.24 29.41 -18.75
C ARG A 448 9.59 28.40 -17.81
N THR A 449 8.42 28.71 -17.26
CA THR A 449 7.66 27.83 -16.36
C THR A 449 7.08 26.64 -17.11
N VAL A 450 6.60 26.84 -18.35
CA VAL A 450 6.17 25.74 -19.23
C VAL A 450 7.32 24.76 -19.51
N ALA A 451 8.52 25.28 -19.80
CA ALA A 451 9.71 24.44 -20.01
C ALA A 451 10.08 23.64 -18.75
N LYS A 452 10.10 24.29 -17.57
CA LYS A 452 10.36 23.63 -16.28
C LYS A 452 9.35 22.52 -15.99
N TYR A 453 8.06 22.75 -16.23
CA TYR A 453 7.02 21.73 -16.03
C TYR A 453 7.12 20.57 -17.02
N ARG A 454 7.52 20.82 -18.27
CA ARG A 454 7.80 19.79 -19.27
C ARG A 454 8.99 18.91 -18.86
N GLU A 455 10.06 19.51 -18.35
CA GLU A 455 11.25 18.81 -17.87
C GLU A 455 10.94 17.93 -16.65
N ASN A 456 10.16 18.43 -15.70
CA ASN A 456 9.71 17.64 -14.55
C ASN A 456 8.90 16.39 -14.95
N GLN A 457 8.24 16.41 -16.12
CA GLN A 457 7.52 15.26 -16.67
C GLN A 457 8.39 14.38 -17.58
N LYS A 458 9.70 14.64 -17.68
CA LYS A 458 10.65 13.94 -18.55
C LYS A 458 10.26 13.98 -20.04
N ILE A 459 9.55 15.02 -20.47
CA ILE A 459 9.16 15.18 -21.88
C ILE A 459 10.27 15.94 -22.61
N LEU A 460 10.73 15.39 -23.74
CA LEU A 460 11.78 16.00 -24.56
C LEU A 460 11.35 17.35 -25.19
N PRO A 461 12.29 18.27 -25.48
CA PRO A 461 12.00 19.52 -26.18
C PRO A 461 11.45 19.30 -27.59
N SER A 462 10.68 20.27 -28.10
CA SER A 462 10.06 20.22 -29.45
C SER A 462 11.01 19.79 -30.58
N GLN A 463 12.28 20.17 -30.54
CA GLN A 463 13.29 19.81 -31.54
C GLN A 463 13.59 18.30 -31.59
N LEU A 464 13.65 17.64 -30.43
CA LEU A 464 13.95 16.22 -30.30
C LEU A 464 12.70 15.33 -30.43
N ARG A 465 11.50 15.92 -30.35
CA ARG A 465 10.21 15.22 -30.54
C ARG A 465 9.78 15.11 -32.00
N LYS A 466 10.36 15.90 -32.89
CA LYS A 466 10.02 15.89 -34.31
C LYS A 466 10.46 14.54 -34.92
N LYS A 467 9.49 13.67 -35.20
CA LYS A 467 9.76 12.46 -35.99
C LYS A 467 9.78 12.84 -37.48
N ILE A 468 10.81 12.38 -38.18
CA ILE A 468 10.99 12.57 -39.64
C ILE A 468 9.94 11.74 -40.38
#